data_AF-A0A7W2T969-F1
#
_entry.id   AF-A0A7W2T969-F1
#
_cell.length_a   1.000
_cell.length_b   1.000
_cell.length_c   1.000
_cell.angle_alpha   90.00
_cell.angle_beta   90.00
_cell.angle_gamma   90.00
#
_symmetry.space_group_name_H-M   'P 1'
#
loop_
_entity.id
_entity.type
_entity.pdbx_description
1 polymer ?
#
loop_
_entity_poly.entity_id
_entity_poly.type
_entity_poly.pdbx_seq_one_letter_code
_entity_poly.pdbx_strand_id
1 'polypeptide(L)'
;KRWNYADGSGEIGVISSVTQAFCSTCTRTRLSTDGKLFTCLFAQSGHDLRALMRSGKSDTQITRAIGLIWNQREDRYSQLRTEETTGNKKVEMSYIGG
;
A
#
# COMPACT_ATOMS: atom_id res chain seq x y z
N LYS A 1 -8.89 -16.64 -5.90
CA LYS A 1 -9.11 -18.08 -6.18
C LYS A 1 -8.51 -18.41 -7.54
N ARG A 2 -8.04 -19.64 -7.75
CA ARG A 2 -7.47 -20.11 -9.02
C ARG A 2 -8.31 -21.27 -9.55
N TRP A 3 -8.46 -21.36 -10.87
CA TRP A 3 -9.30 -22.34 -11.57
C TRP A 3 -8.57 -22.85 -12.80
N ASN A 4 -8.57 -24.17 -13.02
CA ASN A 4 -7.95 -24.77 -14.21
C ASN A 4 -9.01 -25.02 -15.28
N TYR A 5 -8.63 -24.91 -16.56
CA TYR A 5 -9.48 -25.38 -17.66
C TYR A 5 -9.56 -26.91 -17.64
N ALA A 6 -10.73 -27.45 -18.02
CA ALA A 6 -10.97 -28.89 -18.00
C ALA A 6 -10.06 -29.67 -18.97
N ASP A 7 -9.60 -29.02 -20.04
CA ASP A 7 -8.68 -29.58 -21.03
C ASP A 7 -7.19 -29.43 -20.64
N GLY A 8 -6.91 -28.84 -19.48
CA GLY A 8 -5.54 -28.62 -18.99
C GLY A 8 -4.76 -27.51 -19.71
N SER A 9 -5.40 -26.74 -20.59
CA SER A 9 -4.74 -25.71 -21.41
C SER A 9 -4.24 -24.49 -20.63
N GLY A 10 -4.61 -24.36 -19.35
CA GLY A 10 -4.16 -23.26 -18.50
C GLY A 10 -5.04 -23.03 -17.27
N GLU A 11 -4.93 -21.82 -16.72
CA GLU A 11 -5.55 -21.42 -15.46
C GLU A 11 -6.07 -19.97 -15.51
N ILE A 12 -7.15 -19.68 -14.79
CA ILE A 12 -7.65 -18.34 -14.50
C ILE A 12 -7.56 -18.05 -12.99
N GLY A 13 -7.06 -16.87 -12.64
CA GLY A 13 -7.08 -16.32 -11.28
C GLY A 13 -8.11 -15.20 -11.11
N VAL A 14 -8.87 -15.23 -10.02
CA VAL A 14 -9.77 -14.14 -9.61
C VAL A 14 -9.28 -13.51 -8.30
N ILE A 15 -9.15 -12.19 -8.30
CA ILE A 15 -8.74 -11.38 -7.14
C ILE A 15 -9.97 -10.68 -6.56
N SER A 16 -10.40 -11.12 -5.38
CA SER A 16 -11.59 -10.60 -4.68
C SER A 16 -11.26 -9.40 -3.80
N SER A 17 -10.82 -8.27 -4.39
CA SER A 17 -10.38 -7.07 -3.65
C SER A 17 -11.43 -6.42 -2.74
N VAL A 18 -12.71 -6.72 -2.97
CA VAL A 18 -13.85 -6.16 -2.23
C VAL A 18 -14.50 -7.18 -1.32
N THR A 19 -14.93 -8.32 -1.85
CA THR A 19 -15.69 -9.33 -1.10
C THR A 19 -14.82 -10.17 -0.16
N GLN A 20 -13.51 -10.25 -0.42
CA GLN A 20 -12.55 -10.95 0.44
C GLN A 20 -11.26 -10.11 0.59
N ALA A 21 -11.35 -9.04 1.38
CA ALA A 21 -10.23 -8.14 1.62
C ALA A 21 -9.02 -8.89 2.24
N PHE A 22 -7.82 -8.51 1.80
CA PHE A 22 -6.55 -9.15 2.17
C PHE A 22 -5.56 -8.16 2.80
N CYS A 23 -6.05 -7.12 3.49
CA CYS A 23 -5.17 -6.15 4.15
C CYS A 23 -4.36 -6.75 5.30
N SER A 24 -4.86 -7.79 5.98
CA SER A 24 -4.18 -8.48 7.09
C SER A 24 -2.87 -9.15 6.69
N THR A 25 -2.74 -9.56 5.42
CA THR A 25 -1.52 -10.14 4.85
C THR A 25 -0.78 -9.16 3.94
N CYS A 26 -1.21 -7.90 3.86
CA CYS A 26 -0.57 -6.89 3.03
C CYS A 26 0.76 -6.46 3.63
N THR A 27 1.85 -6.68 2.89
CA THR A 27 3.24 -6.33 3.25
C THR A 27 3.82 -5.25 2.34
N ARG A 28 2.96 -4.51 1.62
CA ARG A 28 3.39 -3.52 0.61
C ARG A 28 3.53 -2.12 1.21
N THR A 29 4.64 -1.45 0.92
CA THR A 29 4.81 0.01 0.99
C THR A 29 4.98 0.57 -0.43
N ARG A 30 4.75 1.87 -0.62
CA ARG A 30 4.86 2.55 -1.92
C ARG A 30 5.60 3.87 -1.78
N LEU A 31 6.23 4.29 -2.87
CA LEU A 31 6.93 5.57 -2.98
C LEU A 31 6.31 6.36 -4.13
N SER A 32 5.88 7.59 -3.87
CA SER A 32 5.41 8.49 -4.92
C SER A 32 6.57 9.06 -5.75
N THR A 33 6.23 9.65 -6.89
CA THR A 33 7.20 10.26 -7.82
C THR A 33 7.96 11.45 -7.22
N ASP A 34 7.36 12.18 -6.27
CA ASP A 34 8.02 13.26 -5.51
C ASP A 34 8.74 12.76 -4.23
N GLY A 35 8.72 11.45 -3.98
CA GLY A 35 9.50 10.80 -2.93
C GLY A 35 8.84 10.75 -1.55
N LYS A 36 7.51 10.62 -1.49
CA LYS A 36 6.77 10.35 -0.26
C LYS A 36 6.47 8.86 -0.10
N LEU A 37 6.69 8.33 1.09
CA LEU A 37 6.40 6.95 1.46
C LEU A 37 4.92 6.83 1.88
N PHE A 38 4.21 5.86 1.31
CA PHE A 38 2.83 5.52 1.62
C PHE A 38 2.71 4.05 2.03
N THR A 39 1.98 3.78 3.11
CA THR A 39 1.77 2.45 3.69
C THR A 39 0.49 1.77 3.21
N CYS A 40 -0.29 2.45 2.35
CA CYS A 40 -1.49 1.93 1.71
C CYS A 40 -1.68 2.52 0.32
N LEU A 41 -2.34 1.76 -0.55
CA LEU A 41 -2.82 2.26 -1.84
C LEU A 41 -3.88 3.36 -1.70
N PHE A 42 -4.59 3.39 -0.58
CA PHE A 42 -5.68 4.32 -0.31
C PHE A 42 -5.37 5.27 0.86
N ALA A 43 -4.09 5.46 1.16
CA ALA A 43 -3.66 6.38 2.21
C ALA A 43 -4.06 7.83 1.85
N GLN A 44 -4.32 8.64 2.87
CA GLN A 44 -4.69 10.05 2.70
C GLN A 44 -3.46 10.98 2.63
N SER A 45 -2.35 10.54 3.22
CA SER A 45 -1.10 11.29 3.31
C SER A 45 0.08 10.32 3.28
N GLY A 46 1.27 10.86 3.01
CA GLY A 46 2.52 10.11 2.95
C GLY A 46 3.63 10.85 3.69
N HIS A 47 4.70 10.14 4.03
CA HIS A 47 5.85 10.66 4.76
C HIS A 47 6.94 11.13 3.79
N ASP A 48 7.48 12.34 3.97
CA ASP A 48 8.51 12.90 3.07
C ASP A 48 9.87 12.21 3.24
N LEU A 49 10.04 11.09 2.56
CA LEU A 49 11.27 10.30 2.58
C LEU A 49 12.39 11.01 1.82
N ARG A 50 12.07 11.76 0.76
CA ARG A 50 13.05 12.53 0.00
C ARG A 50 13.75 13.58 0.86
N ALA A 51 13.00 14.34 1.65
CA ALA A 51 13.57 15.29 2.60
C ALA A 51 14.44 14.57 3.64
N LEU A 52 13.96 13.45 4.18
CA LEU A 52 14.72 12.63 5.13
C LEU A 52 16.09 12.20 4.55
N MET A 53 16.11 11.67 3.32
CA MET A 53 17.33 11.23 2.63
C MET A 53 18.27 12.39 2.32
N ARG A 54 17.75 13.57 1.99
CA ARG A 54 18.55 14.77 1.66
C ARG A 54 19.05 15.54 2.87
N SER A 55 18.64 15.17 4.08
CA SER A 55 19.03 15.84 5.33
C SER A 55 20.39 15.42 5.88
N GLY A 56 21.21 14.66 5.13
CA GLY A 56 22.52 14.20 5.56
C GLY A 56 22.50 13.12 6.66
N LYS A 57 21.36 12.44 6.83
CA LYS A 57 21.22 11.33 7.79
C LYS A 57 21.97 10.09 7.33
N SER A 58 22.46 9.30 8.27
CA SER A 58 23.06 8.01 7.98
C SER A 58 22.01 6.96 7.61
N ASP A 59 22.44 5.89 6.93
CA ASP A 59 21.58 4.76 6.58
C ASP A 59 20.89 4.15 7.80
N THR A 60 21.57 4.07 8.94
CA THR A 60 20.98 3.58 10.20
C THR A 60 19.84 4.47 10.68
N GLN A 61 19.98 5.80 10.57
CA GLN A 61 18.94 6.74 10.94
C GLN A 61 17.73 6.67 10.00
N ILE A 62 17.98 6.56 8.69
CA ILE A 62 16.94 6.41 7.66
C ILE A 62 16.19 5.09 7.85
N THR A 63 16.92 3.98 8.03
CA THR A 63 16.34 2.65 8.26
C THR A 63 15.47 2.63 9.50
N ARG A 64 15.92 3.23 10.60
CA ARG A 64 15.11 3.36 11.82
C ARG A 64 13.83 4.16 11.58
N ALA A 65 13.90 5.27 10.85
CA ALA A 65 12.72 6.08 10.55
C ALA A 65 11.70 5.31 9.69
N ILE A 66 12.15 4.61 8.65
CA ILE A 66 11.28 3.75 7.82
C ILE A 66 10.66 2.63 8.67
N GLY A 67 11.45 1.99 9.54
CA GLY A 67 10.96 0.96 10.45
C GLY A 67 9.89 1.48 11.42
N LEU A 68 10.06 2.69 11.97
CA LEU A 68 9.05 3.33 12.81
C LEU A 68 7.76 3.61 12.05
N ILE A 69 7.84 4.15 10.84
CA ILE A 69 6.67 4.37 9.97
C ILE A 69 5.94 3.04 9.72
N TRP A 70 6.67 1.99 9.39
CA TRP A 70 6.08 0.68 9.13
C TRP A 70 5.42 0.06 10.37
N ASN A 71 6.05 0.17 11.54
CA ASN A 71 5.51 -0.38 12.79
C ASN A 71 4.26 0.37 13.29
N GLN A 72 4.11 1.65 12.93
CA GLN A 72 2.93 2.45 13.25
C GLN A 72 1.81 2.34 12.19
N ARG A 73 2.02 1.54 11.14
CA ARG A 73 1.03 1.34 10.09
C ARG A 73 -0.23 0.68 10.66
N GLU A 74 -1.35 1.36 10.51
CA GLU A 74 -2.68 0.81 10.80
C GLU A 74 -3.55 0.66 9.55
N ASP A 75 -3.01 0.91 8.36
CA ASP A 75 -3.78 0.91 7.13
C ASP A 75 -4.38 -0.45 6.78
N ARG A 76 -5.72 -0.48 6.76
CA ARG A 76 -6.52 -1.63 6.32
C ARG A 76 -7.77 -1.18 5.58
N TYR A 77 -7.59 -0.27 4.60
CA TYR A 77 -8.69 0.38 3.88
C TYR A 77 -9.75 -0.61 3.38
N SER A 78 -9.37 -1.63 2.61
CA SER A 78 -10.34 -2.57 2.04
C SER A 78 -11.09 -3.40 3.09
N GLN A 79 -10.54 -3.55 4.31
CA GLN A 79 -11.24 -4.21 5.42
C GLN A 79 -12.18 -3.25 6.17
N LEU A 80 -11.81 -1.98 6.30
CA LEU A 80 -12.60 -0.96 7.01
C LEU A 80 -13.62 -0.27 6.12
N ARG A 81 -13.61 -0.54 4.82
CA ARG A 81 -14.43 0.16 3.84
C ARG A 81 -15.93 -0.07 4.12
N THR A 82 -16.56 0.91 4.74
CA THR A 82 -18.01 1.07 4.86
C THR A 82 -18.49 2.19 3.93
N GLU A 83 -19.81 2.35 3.76
CA GLU A 83 -20.40 3.45 2.99
C GLU A 83 -19.86 4.83 3.44
N GLU A 84 -19.62 5.01 4.73
CA GLU A 84 -19.09 6.26 5.33
C GLU A 84 -17.64 6.59 4.91
N THR A 85 -16.82 5.59 4.60
CA THR A 85 -15.40 5.80 4.21
C THR A 85 -15.20 6.13 2.72
N THR A 86 -16.29 6.19 1.96
CA THR A 86 -16.27 6.37 0.50
C THR A 86 -15.83 7.78 0.12
N GLY A 87 -16.15 8.79 0.93
CA GLY A 87 -15.89 10.22 0.66
C GLY A 87 -14.53 10.77 1.09
N ASN A 88 -13.70 9.96 1.77
CA ASN A 88 -12.38 10.42 2.21
C ASN A 88 -11.46 10.67 1.00
N LYS A 89 -10.76 11.82 0.99
CA LYS A 89 -9.72 12.11 -0.01
C LYS A 89 -8.59 11.10 0.14
N LYS A 90 -8.25 10.44 -0.97
CA LYS A 90 -7.20 9.41 -1.04
C LYS A 90 -6.18 9.85 -2.07
N VAL A 91 -4.97 9.33 -1.92
CA VAL A 91 -3.94 9.46 -2.94
C VAL A 91 -4.34 8.76 -4.23
N GLU A 92 -4.03 9.36 -5.37
CA GLU A 92 -4.24 8.74 -6.68
C GLU A 92 -3.26 7.59 -6.90
N MET A 93 -3.76 6.46 -7.42
CA MET A 93 -2.92 5.27 -7.58
C MET A 93 -1.76 5.53 -8.56
N SER A 94 -2.03 6.26 -9.64
CA SER A 94 -1.02 6.63 -10.66
C SER A 94 0.14 7.43 -10.08
N TYR A 95 -0.11 8.20 -9.01
CA TYR A 95 0.93 9.00 -8.36
C TYR A 95 1.84 8.18 -7.43
N ILE A 96 1.38 7.01 -6.94
CA ILE A 96 2.16 6.11 -6.07
C ILE A 96 2.60 4.81 -6.74
N GLY A 97 2.75 4.84 -8.07
CA GLY A 97 3.23 3.69 -8.85
C GLY A 97 2.20 2.57 -8.96
N GLY A 98 0.93 2.94 -9.14
CA GLY A 98 -0.15 2.07 -9.59
C GLY A 98 -0.13 1.91 -11.09
#